data_AF-A0A1M5NK62-F1
#
_entry.id   AF-A0A1M5NK62-F1
#
_cell.length_a   1.000
_cell.length_b   1.000
_cell.length_c   1.000
_cell.angle_alpha   90.00
_cell.angle_beta   90.00
_cell.angle_gamma   90.00
#
_symmetry.space_group_name_H-M   'P 1'
#
loop_
_entity.id
_entity.type
_entity.pdbx_description
1 polymer ?
#
loop_
_entity_poly.entity_id
_entity_poly.type
_entity_poly.pdbx_seq_one_letter_code
_entity_poly.pdbx_strand_id
1 'polypeptide(L)'
;MIRCFIFILLCILTSCSKDVHNQYEDDFDYPLLRQNEKFRLSGDYDSLVLLNKKYYRKAEKMGYAEGEALCFLNLGNVNLPLENYQRAEFFFNKAEQILRHSKNNIHKAKFNNDYSNFQLQLKRMDKSFEYNTLAMNYIKDTKESPFRNDILFKIYYKRGDYFYRRKQYAPALKYFRMAGKLDRTGRSECAIGDLYLYGFKNMDSARFYLSKIAEACNRQGRTDGIALNANTVLGEYYMITRQYDKAEESLKKALEINKKTKYVFAQYTKYIYTDLKSLYESKGDKEKALMYLEAYTKERDRSDAALLKAINNDMEGFITETDADTKKHRYNILAIVIVSVLIFALLVMYALKIVKQLRDKKKQLRNEAEELKIQMHDSTQDQVIELARKNDPSFLAVFKEAYPGFIERVLAVNPDLENSDLIFCAMLKLHFTSKEIAGYTSVQPRSIQQKKYRLRKKLNIPTETDTYQFFDSLA
;
A
#
# COMPACT_ATOMS: atom_id res chain seq x y z
N MET A 1 -10.79 11.57 28.68
CA MET A 1 -11.18 10.91 27.41
C MET A 1 -10.12 11.01 26.31
N ILE A 2 -9.59 12.20 25.97
CA ILE A 2 -8.58 12.37 24.91
C ILE A 2 -7.28 11.57 25.16
N ARG A 3 -6.82 11.49 26.41
CA ARG A 3 -5.60 10.71 26.76
C ARG A 3 -5.77 9.19 26.60
N CYS A 4 -6.96 8.64 26.86
CA CYS A 4 -7.24 7.22 26.61
C CYS A 4 -7.31 6.92 25.11
N PHE A 5 -7.81 7.86 24.30
CA PHE A 5 -7.88 7.73 22.85
C PHE A 5 -6.48 7.72 22.21
N ILE A 6 -5.57 8.59 22.68
CA ILE A 6 -4.18 8.63 22.22
C ILE A 6 -3.41 7.36 22.64
N PHE A 7 -3.68 6.83 23.84
CA PHE A 7 -3.02 5.60 24.32
C PHE A 7 -3.49 4.35 23.55
N ILE A 8 -4.78 4.27 23.19
CA ILE A 8 -5.32 3.20 22.32
C ILE A 8 -4.74 3.34 20.91
N LEU A 9 -4.63 4.56 20.36
CA LEU A 9 -4.02 4.80 19.05
C LEU A 9 -2.53 4.41 19.04
N LEU A 10 -1.79 4.70 20.11
CA LEU A 10 -0.40 4.29 20.27
C LEU A 10 -0.25 2.77 20.43
N CYS A 11 -1.17 2.09 21.13
CA CYS A 11 -1.15 0.63 21.24
C CYS A 11 -1.49 -0.07 19.92
N ILE A 12 -2.36 0.52 19.09
CA ILE A 12 -2.66 0.03 17.74
C ILE A 12 -1.45 0.25 16.81
N LEU A 13 -0.69 1.33 16.98
CA LEU A 13 0.51 1.62 16.20
C LEU A 13 1.75 0.82 16.63
N THR A 14 1.82 0.33 17.87
CA THR A 14 2.96 -0.46 18.38
C THR A 14 2.72 -1.99 18.40
N SER A 15 1.49 -2.46 18.16
CA SER A 15 1.17 -3.91 18.18
C SER A 15 1.44 -4.67 16.87
N CYS A 16 1.96 -4.04 15.81
CA CYS A 16 2.22 -4.72 14.54
C CYS A 16 3.66 -4.54 14.04
N SER A 17 4.62 -5.08 14.79
CA SER A 17 5.91 -5.49 14.23
C SER A 17 6.15 -7.00 14.41
N LYS A 18 5.09 -7.81 14.36
CA LYS A 18 5.25 -9.24 14.07
C LYS A 18 5.91 -9.33 12.70
N ASP A 19 7.08 -9.95 12.67
CA ASP A 19 7.89 -10.24 11.50
C ASP A 19 6.98 -10.76 10.36
N VAL A 20 6.64 -9.86 9.41
CA VAL A 20 5.64 -10.09 8.35
C VAL A 20 6.08 -11.22 7.41
N HIS A 21 7.33 -11.64 7.49
CA HIS A 21 7.93 -12.56 6.53
C HIS A 21 7.29 -13.95 6.47
N ASN A 22 6.64 -14.43 7.54
CA ASN A 22 6.17 -15.83 7.64
C ASN A 22 4.73 -16.01 8.15
N GLN A 23 3.91 -14.96 8.26
CA GLN A 23 2.59 -15.07 8.91
C GLN A 23 1.67 -16.13 8.27
N TYR A 24 1.77 -16.35 6.96
CA TYR A 24 0.87 -17.22 6.20
C TYR A 24 1.55 -18.46 5.63
N GLU A 25 2.82 -18.70 5.97
CA GLU A 25 3.60 -19.75 5.33
C GLU A 25 3.00 -21.15 5.56
N ASP A 26 2.72 -21.48 6.83
CA ASP A 26 2.27 -22.81 7.23
C ASP A 26 0.81 -23.10 6.83
N ASP A 27 -0.05 -22.07 6.84
CA ASP A 27 -1.49 -22.21 6.63
C ASP A 27 -1.96 -21.85 5.20
N PHE A 28 -1.06 -21.28 4.38
CA PHE A 28 -1.35 -20.86 3.02
C PHE A 28 -0.26 -21.29 2.03
N ASP A 29 0.95 -20.72 2.11
CA ASP A 29 1.95 -20.78 1.03
C ASP A 29 2.46 -22.20 0.78
N TYR A 30 2.92 -22.85 1.85
CA TYR A 30 3.51 -24.17 1.79
C TYR A 30 2.47 -25.25 1.42
N PRO A 31 1.26 -25.29 2.02
CA PRO A 31 0.20 -26.21 1.59
C PRO A 31 -0.24 -25.99 0.14
N LEU A 32 -0.35 -24.73 -0.31
CA LEU A 32 -0.72 -24.39 -1.69
C LEU A 32 0.31 -24.95 -2.66
N LEU A 33 1.59 -24.68 -2.43
CA LEU A 33 2.66 -25.14 -3.31
C LEU A 33 2.79 -26.65 -3.34
N ARG A 34 2.70 -27.31 -2.19
CA ARG A 34 2.80 -28.78 -2.12
C ARG A 34 1.70 -29.46 -2.91
N GLN A 35 0.46 -28.97 -2.79
CA GLN A 35 -0.67 -29.51 -3.54
C GLN A 35 -0.57 -29.18 -5.03
N ASN A 36 -0.16 -27.96 -5.39
CA ASN A 36 0.11 -27.59 -6.78
C ASN A 36 1.17 -28.50 -7.40
N GLU A 37 2.28 -28.75 -6.71
CA GLU A 37 3.34 -29.61 -7.21
C GLU A 37 2.86 -31.05 -7.35
N LYS A 38 2.03 -31.56 -6.43
CA LYS A 38 1.39 -32.88 -6.56
C LYS A 38 0.55 -32.97 -7.83
N PHE A 39 -0.34 -31.99 -8.07
CA PHE A 39 -1.18 -31.95 -9.26
C PHE A 39 -0.36 -31.77 -10.54
N ARG A 40 0.67 -30.93 -10.51
CA ARG A 40 1.59 -30.74 -11.61
C ARG A 40 2.33 -32.03 -11.94
N LEU A 41 2.77 -32.78 -10.91
CA LEU A 41 3.47 -34.06 -11.05
C LEU A 41 2.57 -35.20 -11.54
N SER A 42 1.28 -35.18 -11.21
CA SER A 42 0.30 -36.17 -11.70
C SER A 42 -0.31 -35.80 -13.05
N GLY A 43 -0.16 -34.55 -13.48
CA GLY A 43 -0.80 -34.01 -14.66
C GLY A 43 -2.26 -33.57 -14.46
N ASP A 44 -2.71 -33.44 -13.22
CA ASP A 44 -4.09 -33.05 -12.91
C ASP A 44 -4.25 -31.52 -12.90
N TYR A 45 -4.14 -30.91 -14.08
CA TYR A 45 -4.18 -29.46 -14.24
C TYR A 45 -5.56 -28.85 -13.94
N ASP A 46 -6.65 -29.60 -14.10
CA ASP A 46 -7.99 -29.14 -13.73
C ASP A 46 -8.07 -28.92 -12.21
N SER A 47 -7.66 -29.91 -11.42
CA SER A 47 -7.56 -29.77 -9.96
C SER A 47 -6.58 -28.68 -9.55
N LEU A 48 -5.49 -28.49 -10.31
CA LEU A 48 -4.53 -27.39 -10.07
C LEU A 48 -5.22 -26.02 -10.25
N VAL A 49 -5.97 -25.82 -11.33
CA VAL A 49 -6.67 -24.55 -11.59
C VAL A 49 -7.74 -24.31 -10.53
N LEU A 50 -8.55 -25.32 -10.20
CA LEU A 50 -9.57 -25.24 -9.15
C LEU A 50 -8.99 -24.94 -7.76
N LEU A 51 -7.84 -25.56 -7.42
CA LEU A 51 -7.13 -25.29 -6.19
C LEU A 51 -6.70 -23.82 -6.11
N ASN A 52 -6.11 -23.27 -7.18
CA ASN A 52 -5.66 -21.87 -7.19
C ASN A 52 -6.84 -20.90 -7.18
N LYS A 53 -7.96 -21.20 -7.85
CA LYS A 53 -9.20 -20.41 -7.71
C LYS A 53 -9.67 -20.36 -6.25
N LYS A 54 -9.70 -21.51 -5.56
CA LYS A 54 -10.10 -21.61 -4.15
C LYS A 54 -9.15 -20.82 -3.24
N TYR A 55 -7.84 -20.96 -3.44
CA TYR A 55 -6.84 -20.25 -2.64
C TYR A 55 -6.82 -18.76 -2.94
N TYR A 56 -7.09 -18.34 -4.17
CA TYR A 56 -7.23 -16.93 -4.52
C TYR A 56 -8.37 -16.28 -3.72
N ARG A 57 -9.56 -16.88 -3.72
CA ARG A 57 -10.69 -16.40 -2.89
C ARG A 57 -10.38 -16.42 -1.39
N LYS A 58 -9.56 -17.37 -0.93
CA LYS A 58 -9.08 -17.41 0.47
C LYS A 58 -8.15 -16.23 0.74
N ALA A 59 -7.20 -15.95 -0.15
CA ALA A 59 -6.27 -14.84 -0.02
C ALA A 59 -6.98 -13.49 -0.01
N GLU A 60 -7.95 -13.28 -0.91
CA GLU A 60 -8.76 -12.06 -0.98
C GLU A 60 -9.50 -11.80 0.34
N LYS A 61 -10.18 -12.83 0.89
CA LYS A 61 -10.86 -12.73 2.19
C LYS A 61 -9.91 -12.40 3.35
N MET A 62 -8.65 -12.79 3.24
CA MET A 62 -7.61 -12.53 4.24
C MET A 62 -6.89 -11.19 4.01
N GLY A 63 -7.13 -10.50 2.88
CA GLY A 63 -6.32 -9.37 2.45
C GLY A 63 -4.85 -9.75 2.19
N TYR A 64 -4.60 -10.99 1.78
CA TYR A 64 -3.26 -11.54 1.62
C TYR A 64 -2.76 -11.44 0.17
N ALA A 65 -2.27 -10.25 -0.19
CA ALA A 65 -1.85 -9.93 -1.56
C ALA A 65 -0.78 -10.89 -2.11
N GLU A 66 0.25 -11.24 -1.33
CA GLU A 66 1.28 -12.18 -1.82
C GLU A 66 0.69 -13.58 -2.11
N GLY A 67 -0.31 -14.02 -1.35
CA GLY A 67 -1.03 -15.27 -1.61
C GLY A 67 -1.84 -15.24 -2.92
N GLU A 68 -2.43 -14.10 -3.27
CA GLU A 68 -3.03 -13.89 -4.59
C GLU A 68 -1.98 -14.02 -5.70
N ALA A 69 -0.81 -13.38 -5.52
CA ALA A 69 0.29 -13.47 -6.47
C ALA A 69 0.81 -14.91 -6.63
N LEU A 70 0.86 -15.71 -5.55
CA LEU A 70 1.20 -17.14 -5.63
C LEU A 70 0.24 -17.91 -6.53
N CYS A 71 -1.07 -17.63 -6.41
CA CYS A 71 -2.08 -18.28 -7.24
C CYS A 71 -1.88 -17.92 -8.73
N PHE A 72 -1.65 -16.64 -9.04
CA PHE A 72 -1.32 -16.22 -10.40
C PHE A 72 -0.04 -16.86 -10.92
N LEU A 73 1.03 -16.93 -10.13
CA LEU A 73 2.26 -17.61 -10.52
C LEU A 73 2.03 -19.09 -10.88
N ASN A 74 1.24 -19.81 -10.09
CA ASN A 74 0.94 -21.21 -10.36
C ASN A 74 0.13 -21.38 -11.65
N LEU A 75 -0.86 -20.51 -11.89
CA LEU A 75 -1.65 -20.47 -13.13
C LEU A 75 -0.80 -20.04 -14.34
N GLY A 76 0.18 -19.16 -14.16
CA GLY A 76 1.15 -18.83 -15.21
C GLY A 76 2.00 -20.04 -15.58
N ASN A 77 2.52 -20.75 -14.58
CA ASN A 77 3.37 -21.92 -14.79
C ASN A 77 2.64 -23.09 -15.47
N VAL A 78 1.36 -23.35 -15.17
CA VAL A 78 0.63 -24.47 -15.78
C VAL A 78 0.38 -24.26 -17.28
N ASN A 79 0.39 -23.01 -17.76
CA ASN A 79 0.26 -22.69 -19.18
C ASN A 79 1.55 -22.91 -19.98
N LEU A 80 2.71 -23.01 -19.31
CA LEU A 80 4.00 -23.10 -19.99
C LEU A 80 4.20 -24.41 -20.78
N PRO A 81 3.93 -25.62 -20.21
CA PRO A 81 4.07 -26.86 -20.96
C PRO A 81 3.05 -27.01 -22.10
N LEU A 82 1.98 -26.21 -22.08
CA LEU A 82 0.92 -26.20 -23.09
C LEU A 82 1.16 -25.18 -24.20
N GLU A 83 2.34 -24.53 -24.18
CA GLU A 83 2.71 -23.46 -25.10
C GLU A 83 1.73 -22.27 -25.14
N ASN A 84 0.90 -22.11 -24.10
CA ASN A 84 -0.06 -21.02 -23.98
C ASN A 84 0.61 -19.77 -23.39
N TYR A 85 1.62 -19.25 -24.10
CA TYR A 85 2.51 -18.20 -23.61
C TYR A 85 1.81 -16.87 -23.34
N GLN A 86 0.80 -16.52 -24.14
CA GLN A 86 0.00 -15.31 -23.93
C GLN A 86 -0.72 -15.35 -22.59
N ARG A 87 -1.31 -16.51 -22.25
CA ARG A 87 -2.00 -16.70 -20.97
C ARG A 87 -1.04 -16.76 -19.81
N ALA A 88 0.11 -17.40 -19.99
CA ALA A 88 1.17 -17.40 -18.99
C ALA A 88 1.63 -15.97 -18.67
N GLU A 89 1.90 -15.16 -19.70
CA GLU A 89 2.32 -13.77 -19.56
C GLU A 89 1.28 -12.92 -18.81
N PHE A 90 -0.01 -13.07 -19.13
CA PHE A 90 -1.09 -12.40 -18.39
C PHE A 90 -1.00 -12.65 -16.88
N PHE A 91 -0.87 -13.91 -16.47
CA PHE A 91 -0.81 -14.27 -15.05
C PHE A 91 0.49 -13.81 -14.39
N PHE A 92 1.62 -13.90 -15.09
CA PHE A 92 2.89 -13.36 -14.60
C PHE A 92 2.81 -11.85 -14.38
N ASN A 93 2.18 -11.09 -15.29
CA ASN A 93 2.01 -9.65 -15.16
C ASN A 93 1.14 -9.29 -13.94
N LYS A 94 0.04 -10.01 -13.70
CA LYS A 94 -0.80 -9.83 -12.50
C LYS A 94 0.00 -10.11 -11.21
N ALA A 95 0.79 -11.18 -11.18
CA ALA A 95 1.66 -11.49 -10.04
C ALA A 95 2.74 -10.42 -9.82
N GLU A 96 3.37 -9.92 -10.90
CA GLU A 96 4.40 -8.89 -10.83
C GLU A 96 3.84 -7.59 -10.24
N GLN A 97 2.65 -7.16 -10.71
CA GLN A 97 2.01 -5.94 -10.23
C GLN A 97 1.83 -5.96 -8.71
N ILE A 98 1.46 -7.11 -8.15
CA ILE A 98 1.32 -7.30 -6.70
C ILE A 98 2.70 -7.30 -6.02
N LEU A 99 3.63 -8.12 -6.52
CA LEU A 99 4.90 -8.37 -5.83
C LEU A 99 5.91 -7.23 -5.95
N ARG A 100 5.77 -6.33 -6.92
CA ARG A 100 6.62 -5.15 -7.08
C ARG A 100 6.63 -4.27 -5.83
N HIS A 101 5.50 -4.19 -5.12
CA HIS A 101 5.34 -3.41 -3.88
C HIS A 101 5.49 -4.24 -2.60
N SER A 102 5.57 -5.57 -2.72
CA SER A 102 5.73 -6.45 -1.55
C SER A 102 7.09 -6.25 -0.88
N LYS A 103 7.15 -6.42 0.44
CA LYS A 103 8.42 -6.51 1.18
C LYS A 103 8.90 -7.96 1.31
N ASN A 104 8.11 -8.95 0.89
CA ASN A 104 8.43 -10.36 1.06
C ASN A 104 9.42 -10.86 -0.01
N ASN A 105 10.69 -10.99 0.39
CA ASN A 105 11.75 -11.41 -0.50
C ASN A 105 11.63 -12.87 -0.99
N ILE A 106 11.05 -13.78 -0.20
CA ILE A 106 10.85 -15.17 -0.64
C ILE A 106 9.86 -15.22 -1.81
N HIS A 107 8.79 -14.43 -1.75
CA HIS A 107 7.80 -14.33 -2.84
C HIS A 107 8.38 -13.67 -4.09
N LYS A 108 9.20 -12.62 -3.93
CA LYS A 108 9.95 -12.04 -5.05
C LYS A 108 10.91 -13.05 -5.67
N ALA A 109 11.59 -13.85 -4.85
CA ALA A 109 12.47 -14.91 -5.35
C ALA A 109 11.68 -15.94 -6.17
N LYS A 110 10.51 -16.37 -5.69
CA LYS A 110 9.62 -17.28 -6.42
C LYS A 110 9.20 -16.69 -7.76
N PHE A 111 8.71 -15.45 -7.80
CA PHE A 111 8.33 -14.77 -9.04
C PHE A 111 9.47 -14.78 -10.05
N ASN A 112 10.66 -14.34 -9.63
CA ASN A 112 11.82 -14.26 -10.52
C ASN A 112 12.26 -15.65 -11.02
N ASN A 113 12.17 -16.69 -10.19
CA ASN A 113 12.47 -18.06 -10.62
C ASN A 113 11.44 -18.61 -11.62
N ASP A 114 10.16 -18.37 -11.39
CA ASP A 114 9.09 -18.84 -12.27
C ASP A 114 9.11 -18.07 -13.62
N TYR A 115 9.37 -16.76 -13.57
CA TYR A 115 9.54 -15.93 -14.76
C TYR A 115 10.82 -16.28 -15.54
N SER A 116 11.89 -16.68 -14.84
CA SER A 116 13.08 -17.29 -15.48
C SER A 116 12.70 -18.51 -16.31
N ASN A 117 11.86 -19.40 -15.76
CA ASN A 117 11.35 -20.56 -16.51
C ASN A 117 10.54 -20.14 -17.74
N PHE A 118 9.70 -19.10 -17.64
CA PHE A 118 8.98 -18.56 -18.78
C PHE A 118 9.91 -18.03 -19.88
N GLN A 119 10.93 -17.23 -19.54
CA GLN A 119 11.91 -16.75 -20.52
C GLN A 119 12.66 -17.89 -21.20
N LEU A 120 12.93 -18.99 -20.48
CA LEU A 120 13.53 -20.19 -21.07
C LEU A 120 12.62 -20.84 -22.12
N GLN A 121 11.30 -20.93 -21.87
CA GLN A 121 10.33 -21.44 -22.85
C GLN A 121 10.25 -20.54 -24.09
N LEU A 122 10.40 -19.23 -23.91
CA LEU A 122 10.54 -18.27 -25.01
C LEU A 122 11.92 -18.32 -25.71
N LYS A 123 12.75 -19.31 -25.39
CA LYS A 123 14.11 -19.51 -25.94
C LYS A 123 15.09 -18.36 -25.64
N ARG A 124 14.83 -17.58 -24.59
CA ARG A 124 15.66 -16.43 -24.15
C ARG A 124 16.54 -16.85 -22.97
N MET A 125 17.57 -17.64 -23.25
CA MET A 125 18.37 -18.31 -22.21
C MET A 125 19.12 -17.34 -21.28
N ASP A 126 19.69 -16.26 -21.81
CA ASP A 126 20.43 -15.29 -20.99
C ASP A 126 19.50 -14.50 -20.06
N LYS A 127 18.35 -14.04 -20.56
CA LYS A 127 17.30 -13.43 -19.72
C LYS A 127 16.81 -14.40 -18.64
N SER A 128 16.63 -15.67 -18.97
CA SER A 128 16.29 -16.70 -17.99
C SER A 128 17.34 -16.75 -16.86
N PHE A 129 18.64 -16.66 -17.19
CA PHE A 129 19.70 -16.65 -16.19
C PHE A 129 19.73 -15.37 -15.35
N GLU A 130 19.46 -14.21 -15.94
CA GLU A 130 19.31 -12.94 -15.22
C GLU A 130 18.22 -13.03 -14.15
N TYR A 131 17.01 -13.46 -14.52
CA TYR A 131 15.92 -13.63 -13.57
C TYR A 131 16.21 -14.70 -12.50
N ASN A 132 16.88 -15.80 -12.84
CA ASN A 132 17.34 -16.77 -11.83
C ASN A 132 18.39 -16.17 -10.88
N THR A 133 19.22 -15.24 -11.35
CA THR A 133 20.16 -14.46 -10.51
C THR A 133 19.41 -13.55 -9.56
N LEU A 134 18.41 -12.81 -10.05
CA LEU A 134 17.55 -11.98 -9.21
C LEU A 134 16.86 -12.82 -8.13
N ALA A 135 16.34 -14.00 -8.49
CA ALA A 135 15.75 -14.93 -7.55
C ALA A 135 16.72 -15.34 -6.43
N MET A 136 17.97 -15.67 -6.81
CA MET A 136 19.03 -15.99 -5.85
C MET A 136 19.34 -14.83 -4.91
N ASN A 137 19.40 -13.60 -5.44
CA ASN A 137 19.70 -12.42 -4.64
C ASN A 137 18.60 -12.14 -3.63
N TYR A 138 17.33 -12.28 -4.02
CA TYR A 138 16.21 -12.12 -3.10
C TYR A 138 16.20 -13.19 -1.99
N ILE A 139 16.57 -14.43 -2.28
CA ILE A 139 16.45 -15.52 -1.31
C ILE A 139 17.64 -15.65 -0.35
N LYS A 140 18.81 -15.11 -0.72
CA LYS A 140 20.11 -15.35 -0.03
C LYS A 140 20.05 -15.12 1.48
N ASP A 141 19.42 -14.03 1.92
CA ASP A 141 19.42 -13.59 3.33
C ASP A 141 18.04 -13.75 3.99
N THR A 142 17.20 -14.64 3.46
CA THR A 142 15.88 -14.95 4.04
C THR A 142 15.96 -16.07 5.07
N LYS A 143 15.09 -16.01 6.08
CA LYS A 143 15.00 -17.00 7.17
C LYS A 143 14.70 -18.40 6.61
N GLU A 144 15.37 -19.42 7.13
CA GLU A 144 15.10 -20.80 6.73
C GLU A 144 13.68 -21.23 7.04
N SER A 145 13.03 -21.84 6.05
CA SER A 145 11.67 -22.35 6.15
C SER A 145 11.36 -23.38 5.06
N PRO A 146 10.33 -24.24 5.22
CA PRO A 146 9.94 -25.20 4.19
C PRO A 146 9.61 -24.54 2.85
N PHE A 147 8.93 -23.40 2.85
CA PHE A 147 8.61 -22.64 1.64
C PHE A 147 9.86 -22.09 0.96
N ARG A 148 10.77 -21.49 1.73
CA ARG A 148 12.06 -21.03 1.22
C ARG A 148 12.85 -22.16 0.57
N ASN A 149 12.90 -23.32 1.22
CA ASN A 149 13.68 -24.46 0.74
C ASN A 149 13.13 -25.02 -0.59
N ASP A 150 11.81 -25.02 -0.79
CA ASP A 150 11.20 -25.40 -2.06
C ASP A 150 11.59 -24.45 -3.21
N ILE A 151 11.60 -23.15 -2.94
CA ILE A 151 12.02 -22.14 -3.93
C ILE A 151 13.52 -22.25 -4.20
N LEU A 152 14.33 -22.42 -3.16
CA LEU A 152 15.79 -22.55 -3.28
C LEU A 152 16.17 -23.81 -4.08
N PHE A 153 15.47 -24.92 -3.85
CA PHE A 153 15.57 -26.13 -4.67
C PHE A 153 15.34 -25.80 -6.17
N LYS A 154 14.25 -25.12 -6.51
CA LYS A 154 13.92 -24.74 -7.89
C LYS A 154 14.96 -23.82 -8.50
N ILE A 155 15.48 -22.85 -7.74
CA ILE A 155 16.52 -21.93 -8.18
C ILE A 155 17.81 -22.69 -8.51
N TYR A 156 18.28 -23.56 -7.60
CA TYR A 156 19.49 -24.36 -7.84
C TYR A 156 19.31 -25.32 -9.01
N TYR A 157 18.16 -25.99 -9.10
CA TYR A 157 17.85 -26.88 -10.21
C TYR A 157 17.91 -26.16 -11.55
N LYS A 158 17.26 -24.99 -11.65
CA LYS A 158 17.25 -24.17 -12.88
C LYS A 158 18.64 -23.69 -13.26
N ARG A 159 19.46 -23.32 -12.26
CA ARG A 159 20.85 -22.92 -12.48
C ARG A 159 21.72 -24.08 -12.95
N GLY A 160 21.50 -25.29 -12.42
CA GLY A 160 22.11 -26.52 -12.91
C GLY A 160 21.76 -26.79 -14.39
N ASP A 161 20.47 -26.68 -14.75
CA ASP A 161 20.00 -26.84 -16.14
C ASP A 161 20.65 -25.82 -17.09
N TYR A 162 20.79 -24.55 -16.67
CA TYR A 162 21.49 -23.53 -17.46
C TYR A 162 22.94 -23.95 -17.78
N PHE A 163 23.71 -24.35 -16.75
CA PHE A 163 25.09 -24.78 -16.95
C PHE A 163 25.19 -26.06 -17.78
N TYR A 164 24.25 -27.00 -17.60
CA TYR A 164 24.17 -28.21 -18.40
C TYR A 164 23.99 -27.90 -19.90
N ARG A 165 23.05 -27.01 -20.25
CA ARG A 165 22.82 -26.58 -21.65
C ARG A 165 24.02 -25.87 -22.27
N ARG A 166 24.81 -25.17 -21.44
CA ARG A 166 26.09 -24.55 -21.83
C ARG A 166 27.26 -25.54 -21.89
N LYS A 167 27.01 -26.84 -21.66
CA LYS A 167 28.00 -27.91 -21.58
C LYS A 167 29.04 -27.72 -20.45
N GLN A 168 28.70 -26.92 -19.43
CA GLN A 168 29.51 -26.69 -18.24
C GLN A 168 29.11 -27.69 -17.15
N TYR A 169 29.53 -28.94 -17.31
CA TYR A 169 29.02 -30.06 -16.52
C TYR A 169 29.44 -30.05 -15.05
N ALA A 170 30.65 -29.61 -14.71
CA ALA A 170 31.08 -29.54 -13.31
C ALA A 170 30.27 -28.48 -12.50
N PRO A 171 30.06 -27.25 -13.00
CA PRO A 171 29.11 -26.32 -12.41
C PRO A 171 27.68 -26.87 -12.33
N ALA A 172 27.20 -27.53 -13.40
CA ALA A 172 25.87 -28.14 -13.40
C ALA A 172 25.72 -29.17 -12.27
N LEU A 173 26.68 -30.09 -12.13
CA LEU A 173 26.70 -31.10 -11.08
C LEU A 173 26.69 -30.48 -9.68
N LYS A 174 27.46 -29.40 -9.47
CA LYS A 174 27.48 -28.67 -8.20
C LYS A 174 26.07 -28.18 -7.83
N TYR A 175 25.39 -27.51 -8.76
CA TYR A 175 24.05 -26.99 -8.51
C TYR A 175 22.99 -28.07 -8.37
N PHE A 176 23.06 -29.16 -9.15
CA PHE A 176 22.15 -30.30 -8.96
C PHE A 176 22.35 -30.99 -7.61
N ARG A 177 23.59 -31.09 -7.10
CA ARG A 177 23.84 -31.59 -5.74
C ARG A 177 23.31 -30.64 -4.67
N MET A 178 23.44 -29.32 -4.86
CA MET A 178 22.84 -28.34 -3.95
C MET A 178 21.31 -28.44 -3.93
N ALA A 179 20.68 -28.60 -5.10
CA ALA A 179 19.25 -28.88 -5.19
C ALA A 179 18.89 -30.20 -4.50
N GLY A 180 19.68 -31.26 -4.71
CA GLY A 180 19.45 -32.58 -4.12
C GLY A 180 19.42 -32.61 -2.59
N LYS A 181 20.13 -31.70 -1.91
CA LYS A 181 20.05 -31.56 -0.44
C LYS A 181 18.69 -31.07 0.06
N LEU A 182 17.93 -30.41 -0.81
CA LEU A 182 16.60 -29.84 -0.53
C LEU A 182 15.47 -30.68 -1.16
N ASP A 183 15.83 -31.62 -2.04
CA ASP A 183 14.90 -32.42 -2.83
C ASP A 183 14.45 -33.67 -2.07
N ARG A 184 13.13 -33.83 -1.94
CA ARG A 184 12.51 -35.03 -1.34
C ARG A 184 11.91 -35.96 -2.38
N THR A 185 11.98 -35.58 -3.65
CA THR A 185 11.22 -36.20 -4.73
C THR A 185 12.09 -37.06 -5.65
N GLY A 186 13.42 -36.88 -5.62
CA GLY A 186 14.36 -37.61 -6.49
C GLY A 186 14.58 -36.96 -7.87
N ARG A 187 14.04 -35.77 -8.10
CA ARG A 187 14.20 -35.01 -9.35
C ARG A 187 15.66 -34.66 -9.65
N SER A 188 16.42 -34.30 -8.61
CA SER A 188 17.85 -33.98 -8.72
C SER A 188 18.68 -35.22 -9.02
N GLU A 189 18.28 -36.38 -8.49
CA GLU A 189 18.95 -37.65 -8.80
C GLU A 189 18.79 -37.99 -10.28
N CYS A 190 17.59 -37.81 -10.86
CA CYS A 190 17.39 -37.93 -12.31
C CYS A 190 18.31 -36.98 -13.08
N ALA A 191 18.32 -35.68 -12.74
CA ALA A 191 19.17 -34.70 -13.43
C ALA A 191 20.67 -35.00 -13.34
N ILE A 192 21.14 -35.55 -12.21
CA ILE A 192 22.52 -36.02 -12.05
C ILE A 192 22.78 -37.25 -12.93
N GLY A 193 21.81 -38.19 -13.00
CA GLY A 193 21.85 -39.33 -13.90
C GLY A 193 21.98 -38.90 -15.37
N ASP A 194 21.11 -37.98 -15.82
CA ASP A 194 21.14 -37.39 -17.17
C ASP A 194 22.50 -36.75 -17.46
N LEU A 195 23.03 -36.00 -16.49
CA LEU A 195 24.31 -35.32 -16.60
C LEU A 195 25.47 -36.31 -16.77
N TYR A 196 25.47 -37.43 -16.03
CA TYR A 196 26.48 -38.47 -16.19
C TYR A 196 26.33 -39.23 -17.50
N LEU A 197 25.09 -39.52 -17.94
CA LEU A 197 24.82 -40.25 -19.17
C LEU A 197 25.24 -39.44 -20.41
N TYR A 198 24.76 -38.21 -20.52
CA TYR A 198 24.90 -37.38 -21.71
C TYR A 198 26.06 -36.41 -21.66
N GLY A 199 26.31 -35.82 -20.50
CA GLY A 199 27.34 -34.80 -20.32
C GLY A 199 28.73 -35.40 -20.13
N PHE A 200 28.94 -36.05 -18.98
CA PHE A 200 30.22 -36.68 -18.65
C PHE A 200 30.46 -37.99 -19.41
N LYS A 201 29.41 -38.61 -19.97
CA LYS A 201 29.46 -39.92 -20.64
C LYS A 201 30.07 -41.01 -19.75
N ASN A 202 29.78 -40.96 -18.45
CA ASN A 202 30.23 -41.93 -17.46
C ASN A 202 29.10 -42.92 -17.17
N MET A 203 29.17 -44.10 -17.80
CA MET A 203 28.09 -45.10 -17.78
C MET A 203 27.88 -45.72 -16.40
N ASP A 204 28.94 -45.90 -15.61
CA ASP A 204 28.82 -46.51 -14.27
C ASP A 204 28.07 -45.58 -13.32
N SER A 205 28.45 -44.29 -13.32
CA SER A 205 27.76 -43.28 -12.52
C SER A 205 26.33 -43.07 -13.01
N ALA A 206 26.12 -42.99 -14.33
CA ALA A 206 24.78 -42.87 -14.90
C ALA A 206 23.88 -44.03 -14.46
N ARG A 207 24.35 -45.28 -14.58
CA ARG A 207 23.63 -46.46 -14.13
C ARG A 207 23.26 -46.37 -12.66
N PHE A 208 24.21 -46.03 -11.80
CA PHE A 208 23.99 -45.96 -10.35
C PHE A 208 22.83 -45.02 -9.99
N TYR A 209 22.86 -43.78 -10.50
CA TYR A 209 21.81 -42.80 -10.19
C TYR A 209 20.47 -43.18 -10.82
N LEU A 210 20.45 -43.61 -12.09
CA LEU A 210 19.22 -43.89 -12.83
C LEU A 210 18.50 -45.16 -12.33
N SER A 211 19.24 -46.24 -12.09
CA SER A 211 18.65 -47.49 -11.55
C SER A 211 18.07 -47.28 -10.16
N LYS A 212 18.82 -46.61 -9.27
CA LYS A 212 18.37 -46.32 -7.91
C LYS A 212 17.01 -45.62 -7.88
N ILE A 213 16.85 -44.55 -8.67
CA ILE A 213 15.60 -43.77 -8.67
C ILE A 213 14.46 -44.52 -9.36
N ALA A 214 14.71 -45.20 -10.48
CA ALA A 214 13.69 -45.97 -11.20
C ALA A 214 13.17 -47.14 -10.35
N GLU A 215 14.07 -47.92 -9.73
CA GLU A 215 13.72 -49.03 -8.85
C GLU A 215 12.97 -48.56 -7.60
N ALA A 216 13.37 -47.43 -7.01
CA ALA A 216 12.64 -46.84 -5.90
C ALA A 216 11.21 -46.44 -6.31
N CYS A 217 11.05 -45.77 -7.45
CA CYS A 217 9.73 -45.40 -7.97
C CYS A 217 8.86 -46.64 -8.25
N ASN A 218 9.43 -47.67 -8.88
CA ASN A 218 8.73 -48.89 -9.23
C ASN A 218 8.28 -49.67 -7.99
N ARG A 219 9.15 -49.84 -6.97
CA ARG A 219 8.80 -50.48 -5.70
C ARG A 219 7.69 -49.74 -4.94
N GLN A 220 7.68 -48.41 -5.02
CA GLN A 220 6.66 -47.59 -4.37
C GLN A 220 5.36 -47.49 -5.19
N GLY A 221 5.29 -48.09 -6.38
CA GLY A 221 4.14 -47.98 -7.28
C GLY A 221 3.89 -46.55 -7.77
N ARG A 222 4.93 -45.71 -7.81
CA ARG A 222 4.82 -44.29 -8.14
C ARG A 222 4.56 -44.09 -9.63
N THR A 223 3.53 -43.31 -9.97
CA THR A 223 3.10 -43.04 -11.36
C THR A 223 2.99 -41.55 -11.64
N ASP A 224 4.06 -40.80 -11.40
CA ASP A 224 4.13 -39.36 -11.64
C ASP A 224 5.26 -38.99 -12.59
N GLY A 225 5.42 -37.69 -12.86
CA GLY A 225 6.44 -37.19 -13.80
C GLY A 225 7.89 -37.54 -13.45
N ILE A 226 8.20 -37.89 -12.19
CA ILE A 226 9.57 -38.30 -11.81
C ILE A 226 9.78 -39.76 -12.16
N ALA A 227 8.82 -40.62 -11.84
CA ALA A 227 8.86 -42.02 -12.26
C ALA A 227 8.90 -42.15 -13.79
N LEU A 228 8.17 -41.27 -14.49
CA LEU A 228 8.21 -41.15 -15.94
C LEU A 228 9.64 -40.84 -16.42
N ASN A 229 10.24 -39.74 -15.94
CA ASN A 229 11.59 -39.34 -16.34
C ASN A 229 12.63 -40.44 -16.04
N ALA A 230 12.60 -40.99 -14.83
CA ALA A 230 13.51 -42.05 -14.40
C ALA A 230 13.48 -43.28 -15.32
N ASN A 231 12.29 -43.78 -15.67
CA ASN A 231 12.17 -44.95 -16.53
C ASN A 231 12.53 -44.64 -17.99
N THR A 232 12.21 -43.44 -18.50
CA THR A 232 12.61 -43.02 -19.85
C THR A 232 14.14 -43.02 -19.99
N VAL A 233 14.83 -42.30 -19.09
CA VAL A 233 16.29 -42.17 -19.18
C VAL A 233 17.02 -43.48 -18.87
N LEU A 234 16.47 -44.32 -17.98
CA LEU A 234 16.99 -45.67 -17.78
C LEU A 234 16.85 -46.52 -19.06
N GLY A 235 15.75 -46.37 -19.79
CA GLY A 235 15.56 -46.98 -21.11
C GLY A 235 16.61 -46.52 -22.13
N GLU A 236 16.86 -45.21 -22.18
CA GLU A 236 17.90 -44.61 -23.03
C GLU A 236 19.31 -45.12 -22.65
N TYR A 237 19.61 -45.26 -21.36
CA TYR A 237 20.85 -45.88 -20.88
C TYR A 237 21.00 -47.32 -21.40
N TYR A 238 19.94 -48.12 -21.32
CA TYR A 238 19.97 -49.49 -21.84
C TYR A 238 20.08 -49.55 -23.36
N MET A 239 19.48 -48.60 -24.07
CA MET A 239 19.68 -48.42 -25.52
C MET A 239 21.16 -48.18 -25.85
N ILE A 240 21.79 -47.20 -25.19
CA ILE A 240 23.21 -46.85 -25.41
C ILE A 240 24.13 -48.03 -25.09
N THR A 241 23.82 -48.80 -24.04
CA THR A 241 24.57 -49.99 -23.64
C THR A 241 24.15 -51.27 -24.38
N ARG A 242 23.29 -51.15 -25.40
CA ARG A 242 22.80 -52.26 -26.25
C ARG A 242 22.07 -53.38 -25.51
N GLN A 243 21.51 -53.09 -24.34
CA GLN A 243 20.66 -53.99 -23.56
C GLN A 243 19.19 -53.82 -23.97
N TYR A 244 18.87 -54.16 -25.23
CA TYR A 244 17.60 -53.81 -25.86
C TYR A 244 16.35 -54.35 -25.15
N ASP A 245 16.40 -55.53 -24.53
CA ASP A 245 15.24 -56.06 -23.82
C ASP A 245 14.94 -55.29 -22.52
N LYS A 246 15.98 -54.86 -21.80
CA LYS A 246 15.82 -53.98 -20.62
C LYS A 246 15.41 -52.57 -21.00
N ALA A 247 15.88 -52.08 -22.15
CA ALA A 247 15.41 -50.82 -22.72
C ALA A 247 13.92 -50.90 -23.05
N GLU A 248 13.47 -51.98 -23.68
CA GLU A 248 12.06 -52.20 -23.99
C GLU A 248 11.18 -52.22 -22.73
N GLU A 249 11.59 -52.95 -21.70
CA GLU A 249 10.89 -52.99 -20.42
C GLU A 249 10.75 -51.60 -19.79
N SER A 250 11.86 -50.85 -19.72
CA SER A 250 11.91 -49.52 -19.09
C SER A 250 11.07 -48.50 -19.87
N LEU A 251 11.19 -48.48 -21.20
CA LEU A 251 10.43 -47.58 -22.07
C LEU A 251 8.93 -47.91 -22.12
N LYS A 252 8.56 -49.20 -22.07
CA LYS A 252 7.14 -49.59 -21.93
C LYS A 252 6.59 -49.17 -20.57
N LYS A 253 7.38 -49.25 -19.50
CA LYS A 253 6.98 -48.74 -18.19
C LYS A 253 6.78 -47.23 -18.21
N ALA A 254 7.69 -46.48 -18.84
CA ALA A 254 7.54 -45.05 -19.05
C ALA A 254 6.26 -44.75 -19.85
N LEU A 255 5.98 -45.51 -20.91
CA LEU A 255 4.75 -45.36 -21.71
C LEU A 255 3.48 -45.63 -20.90
N GLU A 256 3.48 -46.65 -20.03
CA GLU A 256 2.37 -46.95 -19.10
C GLU A 256 2.12 -45.76 -18.15
N ILE A 257 3.19 -45.23 -17.55
CA ILE A 257 3.09 -44.07 -16.66
C ILE A 257 2.58 -42.85 -17.43
N ASN A 258 3.08 -42.61 -18.64
CA ASN A 258 2.66 -41.49 -19.48
C ASN A 258 1.14 -41.50 -19.74
N LYS A 259 0.58 -42.69 -20.03
CA LYS A 259 -0.87 -42.90 -20.18
C LYS A 259 -1.63 -42.59 -18.88
N LYS A 260 -1.12 -43.04 -17.73
CA LYS A 260 -1.74 -42.77 -16.41
C LYS A 260 -1.70 -41.29 -16.02
N THR A 261 -0.63 -40.59 -16.37
CA THR A 261 -0.50 -39.14 -16.20
C THR A 261 -1.23 -38.36 -17.30
N LYS A 262 -2.11 -39.02 -18.07
CA LYS A 262 -2.92 -38.45 -19.15
C LYS A 262 -2.10 -37.66 -20.19
N TYR A 263 -0.86 -38.07 -20.45
CA TYR A 263 0.06 -37.41 -21.40
C TYR A 263 0.43 -35.96 -21.07
N VAL A 264 0.14 -35.52 -19.86
CA VAL A 264 0.22 -34.12 -19.44
C VAL A 264 1.67 -33.60 -19.38
N PHE A 265 2.66 -34.49 -19.39
CA PHE A 265 4.03 -34.14 -19.73
C PHE A 265 4.32 -34.41 -21.20
N ALA A 266 3.62 -33.69 -22.09
CA ALA A 266 3.70 -33.86 -23.54
C ALA A 266 5.15 -33.90 -24.08
N GLN A 267 6.05 -33.14 -23.44
CA GLN A 267 7.50 -33.18 -23.70
C GLN A 267 8.12 -34.59 -23.64
N TYR A 268 7.71 -35.44 -22.68
CA TYR A 268 8.21 -36.82 -22.54
C TYR A 268 7.52 -37.79 -23.48
N THR A 269 6.27 -37.52 -23.88
CA THR A 269 5.57 -38.32 -24.89
C THR A 269 6.41 -38.43 -26.15
N LYS A 270 6.95 -37.31 -26.65
CA LYS A 270 7.84 -37.31 -27.82
C LYS A 270 9.05 -38.22 -27.64
N TYR A 271 9.77 -38.10 -26.52
CA TYR A 271 10.99 -38.88 -26.27
C TYR A 271 10.67 -40.37 -26.24
N ILE A 272 9.72 -40.80 -25.41
CA ILE A 272 9.37 -42.22 -25.22
C ILE A 272 9.00 -42.89 -26.55
N TYR A 273 8.15 -42.26 -27.36
CA TYR A 273 7.78 -42.82 -28.66
C TYR A 273 8.96 -42.85 -29.65
N THR A 274 9.80 -41.80 -29.65
CA THR A 274 10.99 -41.75 -30.51
C THR A 274 12.04 -42.79 -30.10
N ASP A 275 12.19 -43.04 -28.80
CA ASP A 275 13.10 -44.03 -28.25
C ASP A 275 12.61 -45.44 -28.53
N LEU A 276 11.30 -45.71 -28.36
CA LEU A 276 10.70 -46.99 -28.75
C LEU A 276 10.83 -47.23 -30.26
N LYS A 277 10.59 -46.22 -31.09
CA LYS A 277 10.86 -46.30 -32.54
C LYS A 277 12.32 -46.70 -32.80
N SER A 278 13.27 -45.98 -32.21
CA SER A 278 14.71 -46.21 -32.41
C SER A 278 15.17 -47.57 -31.87
N LEU A 279 14.56 -48.05 -30.78
CA LEU A 279 14.76 -49.38 -30.22
C LEU A 279 14.34 -50.46 -31.23
N TYR A 280 13.14 -50.37 -31.79
CA TYR A 280 12.67 -51.39 -32.74
C TYR A 280 13.41 -51.31 -34.08
N GLU A 281 13.84 -50.12 -34.53
CA GLU A 281 14.79 -49.99 -35.65
C GLU A 281 16.11 -50.73 -35.35
N SER A 282 16.64 -50.57 -34.14
CA SER A 282 17.88 -51.25 -33.69
C SER A 282 17.71 -52.77 -33.54
N LYS A 283 16.48 -53.25 -33.27
CA LYS A 283 16.11 -54.68 -33.25
C LYS A 283 15.78 -55.23 -34.64
N GLY A 284 15.75 -54.39 -35.68
CA GLY A 284 15.38 -54.77 -37.06
C GLY A 284 13.88 -54.89 -37.34
N ASP A 285 13.03 -54.52 -36.38
CA ASP A 285 11.57 -54.60 -36.46
C ASP A 285 10.99 -53.27 -37.02
N LYS A 286 11.03 -53.15 -38.36
CA LYS A 286 10.56 -51.94 -39.06
C LYS A 286 9.06 -51.70 -38.89
N GLU A 287 8.26 -52.75 -38.72
CA GLU A 287 6.82 -52.66 -38.55
C GLU A 287 6.48 -52.00 -37.21
N LYS A 288 7.07 -52.48 -36.11
CA LYS A 288 6.87 -51.82 -34.80
C LYS A 288 7.45 -50.42 -34.75
N ALA A 289 8.59 -50.18 -35.40
CA ALA A 289 9.13 -48.83 -35.49
C ALA A 289 8.13 -47.85 -36.14
N LEU A 290 7.52 -48.24 -37.27
CA LEU A 290 6.49 -47.44 -37.94
C LEU A 290 5.26 -47.26 -37.04
N MET A 291 4.81 -48.32 -36.37
CA MET A 291 3.68 -48.27 -35.43
C MET A 291 3.89 -47.21 -34.33
N TYR A 292 5.08 -47.12 -33.72
CA TYR A 292 5.35 -46.10 -32.69
C TYR A 292 5.45 -44.68 -33.25
N LEU A 293 5.90 -44.52 -34.51
CA LEU A 293 5.91 -43.22 -35.20
C LEU A 293 4.48 -42.70 -35.46
N GLU A 294 3.60 -43.56 -35.94
CA GLU A 294 2.19 -43.24 -36.17
C GLU A 294 1.47 -42.96 -34.85
N ALA A 295 1.72 -43.78 -33.82
CA ALA A 295 1.16 -43.59 -32.48
C ALA A 295 1.57 -42.23 -31.87
N TYR A 296 2.83 -41.82 -32.03
CA TYR A 296 3.28 -40.50 -31.58
C TYR A 296 2.47 -39.36 -32.21
N THR A 297 2.30 -39.40 -33.53
CA THR A 297 1.60 -38.34 -34.28
C THR A 297 0.16 -38.22 -33.80
N LYS A 298 -0.53 -39.35 -33.67
CA LYS A 298 -1.92 -39.42 -33.18
C LYS A 298 -2.07 -38.93 -31.74
N GLU A 299 -1.18 -39.33 -30.84
CA GLU A 299 -1.29 -38.98 -29.42
C GLU A 299 -0.93 -37.52 -29.14
N ARG A 300 0.05 -36.95 -29.86
CA ARG A 300 0.41 -35.53 -29.76
C ARG A 300 -0.81 -34.64 -30.06
N ASP A 301 -1.42 -34.84 -31.22
CA ASP A 301 -2.51 -33.97 -31.70
C ASP A 301 -3.75 -34.06 -30.80
N ARG A 302 -4.01 -35.24 -30.21
CA ARG A 302 -5.13 -35.46 -29.27
C ARG A 302 -4.90 -34.82 -27.90
N SER A 303 -3.68 -34.92 -27.37
CA SER A 303 -3.34 -34.47 -26.01
C SER A 303 -3.38 -32.94 -25.89
N ASP A 304 -2.73 -32.24 -26.83
CA ASP A 304 -2.55 -30.79 -26.73
C ASP A 304 -3.87 -30.04 -26.88
N ALA A 305 -4.74 -30.47 -27.80
CA ALA A 305 -6.03 -29.83 -28.05
C ALA A 305 -7.03 -30.00 -26.90
N ALA A 306 -7.16 -31.21 -26.34
CA ALA A 306 -8.12 -31.50 -25.27
C ALA A 306 -7.73 -30.79 -23.97
N LEU A 307 -6.43 -30.80 -23.64
CA LEU A 307 -5.90 -30.20 -22.42
C LEU A 307 -5.98 -28.67 -22.46
N LEU A 308 -5.62 -28.07 -23.59
CA LEU A 308 -5.68 -26.62 -23.78
C LEU A 308 -7.13 -26.12 -23.74
N LYS A 309 -8.09 -26.86 -24.31
CA LYS A 309 -9.51 -26.52 -24.24
C LYS A 309 -10.07 -26.55 -22.82
N ALA A 310 -9.78 -27.61 -22.04
CA ALA A 310 -10.29 -27.75 -20.68
C ALA A 310 -9.80 -26.61 -19.77
N ILE A 311 -8.50 -26.34 -19.80
CA ILE A 311 -7.86 -25.34 -18.94
C ILE A 311 -8.27 -23.92 -19.33
N ASN A 312 -8.40 -23.63 -20.63
CA ASN A 312 -8.80 -22.29 -21.08
C ASN A 312 -10.20 -21.91 -20.59
N ASN A 313 -11.17 -22.81 -20.71
CA ASN A 313 -12.54 -22.56 -20.23
C ASN A 313 -12.55 -22.23 -18.73
N ASP A 314 -11.83 -23.03 -17.94
CA ASP A 314 -11.74 -22.81 -16.50
C ASP A 314 -11.05 -21.48 -16.15
N MET A 315 -9.96 -21.17 -16.84
CA MET A 315 -9.23 -19.93 -16.61
C MET A 315 -10.01 -18.70 -17.06
N GLU A 316 -10.86 -18.80 -18.07
CA GLU A 316 -11.66 -17.67 -18.58
C GLU A 316 -12.74 -17.28 -17.58
N GLY A 317 -13.39 -18.27 -16.96
CA GLY A 317 -14.25 -18.04 -15.80
C GLY A 317 -13.51 -17.36 -14.65
N PHE A 318 -12.27 -17.77 -14.37
CA PHE A 318 -11.45 -17.12 -13.33
C PHE A 318 -11.10 -15.66 -13.66
N ILE A 319 -10.61 -15.38 -14.87
CA ILE A 319 -10.23 -14.02 -15.26
C ILE A 319 -11.44 -13.09 -15.18
N THR A 320 -12.57 -13.52 -15.74
CA THR A 320 -13.81 -12.73 -15.73
C THR A 320 -14.28 -12.42 -14.31
N GLU A 321 -14.23 -13.39 -13.39
CA GLU A 321 -14.51 -13.19 -11.96
C GLU A 321 -13.54 -12.15 -11.34
N THR A 322 -12.22 -12.36 -11.48
CA THR A 322 -11.22 -11.46 -10.89
C THR A 322 -11.27 -10.03 -11.42
N ASP A 323 -11.52 -9.85 -12.72
CA ASP A 323 -11.65 -8.52 -13.32
C ASP A 323 -12.97 -7.84 -12.91
N ALA A 324 -14.06 -8.60 -12.72
CA ALA A 324 -15.31 -8.08 -12.20
C ALA A 324 -15.17 -7.60 -10.75
N ASP A 325 -14.53 -8.40 -9.89
CA ASP A 325 -14.28 -8.03 -8.49
C ASP A 325 -13.33 -6.83 -8.38
N THR A 326 -12.28 -6.78 -9.20
CA THR A 326 -11.38 -5.62 -9.28
C THR A 326 -12.14 -4.35 -9.69
N LYS A 327 -13.01 -4.43 -10.70
CA LYS A 327 -13.83 -3.28 -11.14
C LYS A 327 -14.80 -2.84 -10.04
N LYS A 328 -15.46 -3.78 -9.37
CA LYS A 328 -16.39 -3.51 -8.26
C LYS A 328 -15.67 -2.83 -7.09
N HIS A 329 -14.49 -3.33 -6.72
CA HIS A 329 -13.69 -2.73 -5.65
C HIS A 329 -13.26 -1.30 -6.00
N ARG A 330 -12.82 -1.06 -7.24
CA ARG A 330 -12.50 0.29 -7.74
C ARG A 330 -13.70 1.23 -7.68
N TYR A 331 -14.89 0.77 -8.08
CA TYR A 331 -16.11 1.58 -7.98
C TYR A 331 -16.45 1.92 -6.53
N ASN A 332 -16.33 0.96 -5.61
CA ASN A 332 -16.57 1.20 -4.19
C ASN A 332 -15.58 2.23 -3.60
N ILE A 333 -14.28 2.14 -3.93
CA ILE A 333 -13.28 3.14 -3.51
C ILE A 333 -13.64 4.52 -4.05
N LEU A 334 -13.98 4.63 -5.34
CA LEU A 334 -14.38 5.90 -5.94
C LEU A 334 -15.64 6.48 -5.27
N ALA A 335 -16.63 5.63 -4.95
CA ALA A 335 -17.83 6.05 -4.24
C ALA A 335 -17.49 6.59 -2.83
N ILE A 336 -16.60 5.92 -2.08
CA ILE A 336 -16.15 6.39 -0.76
C ILE A 336 -15.45 7.75 -0.87
N VAL A 337 -14.59 7.94 -1.87
CA VAL A 337 -13.90 9.23 -2.11
C VAL A 337 -14.91 10.33 -2.41
N ILE A 338 -15.88 10.07 -3.30
CA ILE A 338 -16.93 11.04 -3.66
C ILE A 338 -17.76 11.42 -2.42
N VAL A 339 -18.21 10.44 -1.64
CA VAL A 339 -18.97 10.69 -0.40
C VAL A 339 -18.14 11.49 0.60
N SER A 340 -16.86 11.17 0.76
CA SER A 340 -15.94 11.90 1.66
C SER A 340 -15.78 13.37 1.26
N VAL A 341 -15.66 13.64 -0.05
CA VAL A 341 -15.57 15.01 -0.59
C VAL A 341 -16.88 15.78 -0.38
N LEU A 342 -18.03 15.13 -0.57
CA LEU A 342 -19.34 15.76 -0.32
C LEU A 342 -19.53 16.13 1.15
N ILE A 343 -19.15 15.23 2.07
CA ILE A 343 -19.20 15.49 3.51
C ILE A 343 -18.28 16.67 3.86
N PHE A 344 -17.05 16.69 3.33
CA PHE A 344 -16.12 17.79 3.56
C PHE A 344 -16.68 19.13 3.04
N ALA A 345 -17.28 19.16 1.86
CA ALA A 345 -17.93 20.35 1.31
C ALA A 345 -19.08 20.84 2.20
N LEU A 346 -19.92 19.93 2.73
CA LEU A 346 -20.98 20.27 3.68
C LEU A 346 -20.43 20.87 4.97
N LEU A 347 -19.34 20.31 5.52
CA LEU A 347 -18.68 20.84 6.72
C LEU A 347 -18.11 22.24 6.48
N VAL A 348 -17.49 22.48 5.32
CA VAL A 348 -16.99 23.80 4.94
C VAL A 348 -18.14 24.80 4.83
N MET A 349 -19.25 24.44 4.15
CA MET A 349 -20.43 25.31 4.05
C MET A 349 -21.03 25.62 5.42
N TYR A 350 -21.11 24.64 6.31
CA TYR A 350 -21.59 24.82 7.68
C TYR A 350 -20.68 25.76 8.48
N ALA A 351 -19.35 25.59 8.39
CA ALA A 351 -18.39 26.47 9.04
C ALA A 351 -18.48 27.91 8.52
N LEU A 352 -18.60 28.10 7.21
CA LEU A 352 -18.80 29.43 6.61
C LEU A 352 -20.10 30.09 7.09
N LYS A 353 -21.18 29.31 7.24
CA LYS A 353 -22.45 29.79 7.80
C LYS A 353 -22.29 30.26 9.24
N ILE A 354 -21.60 29.50 10.10
CA ILE A 354 -21.30 29.90 11.48
C ILE A 354 -20.45 31.16 11.52
N VAL A 355 -19.37 31.23 10.73
CA VAL A 355 -18.49 32.39 10.68
C VAL A 355 -19.28 33.64 10.26
N LYS A 356 -20.18 33.51 9.29
CA LYS A 356 -21.08 34.61 8.89
C LYS A 356 -22.00 35.04 10.04
N GLN A 357 -22.66 34.09 10.71
CA GLN A 357 -23.52 34.38 11.87
C GLN A 357 -22.77 35.07 13.02
N LEU A 358 -21.56 34.60 13.33
CA LEU A 358 -20.71 35.23 14.36
C LEU A 358 -20.27 36.64 13.96
N ARG A 359 -19.97 36.86 12.68
CA ARG A 359 -19.61 38.19 12.16
C ARG A 359 -20.79 39.16 12.24
N ASP A 360 -21.99 38.71 11.89
CA ASP A 360 -23.21 39.53 11.97
C ASP A 360 -23.56 39.87 13.43
N LYS A 361 -23.48 38.90 14.34
CA LYS A 361 -23.71 39.11 15.78
C LYS A 361 -22.67 40.06 16.40
N LYS A 362 -21.40 39.95 15.98
CA LYS A 362 -20.34 40.89 16.41
C LYS A 362 -20.63 42.33 15.94
N LYS A 363 -21.18 42.50 14.73
CA LYS A 363 -21.56 43.81 14.21
C LYS A 363 -22.72 44.42 14.99
N GLN A 364 -23.75 43.62 15.33
CA GLN A 364 -24.87 44.07 16.16
C GLN A 364 -24.41 44.54 17.55
N LEU A 365 -23.64 43.70 18.26
CA LEU A 365 -23.12 44.06 19.59
C LEU A 365 -22.25 45.32 19.57
N ARG A 366 -21.48 45.54 18.49
CA ARG A 366 -20.69 46.76 18.33
C ARG A 366 -21.58 48.00 18.16
N ASN A 367 -22.66 47.89 17.39
CA ASN A 367 -23.60 49.00 17.19
C ASN A 367 -24.36 49.32 18.49
N GLU A 368 -24.84 48.31 19.20
CA GLU A 368 -25.50 48.47 20.50
C GLU A 368 -24.57 49.12 21.53
N ALA A 369 -23.30 48.71 21.58
CA ALA A 369 -22.30 49.31 22.47
C ALA A 369 -22.02 50.80 22.14
N GLU A 370 -22.01 51.17 20.86
CA GLU A 370 -21.81 52.56 20.45
C GLU A 370 -23.04 53.43 20.79
N GLU A 371 -24.24 52.90 20.58
CA GLU A 371 -25.49 53.59 20.91
C GLU A 371 -25.64 53.81 22.44
N LEU A 372 -25.34 52.79 23.25
CA LEU A 372 -25.26 52.90 24.71
C LEU A 372 -24.24 53.94 25.15
N LYS A 373 -23.07 54.00 24.49
CA LYS A 373 -22.02 54.97 24.82
C LYS A 373 -22.47 56.42 24.54
N ILE A 374 -23.18 56.64 23.44
CA ILE A 374 -23.74 57.96 23.10
C ILE A 374 -24.81 58.36 24.12
N GLN A 375 -25.75 57.47 24.43
CA GLN A 375 -26.81 57.75 25.41
C GLN A 375 -26.26 58.02 26.82
N MET A 376 -25.24 57.28 27.25
CA MET A 376 -24.58 57.53 28.53
C MET A 376 -23.91 58.89 28.57
N HIS A 377 -23.23 59.30 27.48
CA HIS A 377 -22.55 60.60 27.42
C HIS A 377 -23.55 61.76 27.53
N ASP A 378 -24.63 61.72 26.74
CA ASP A 378 -25.67 62.77 26.75
C ASP A 378 -26.34 62.89 28.13
N SER A 379 -26.72 61.76 28.74
CA SER A 379 -27.34 61.76 30.07
C SER A 379 -26.42 62.29 31.18
N THR A 380 -25.12 62.02 31.10
CA THR A 380 -24.16 62.55 32.10
C THR A 380 -23.93 64.05 31.95
N GLN A 381 -23.96 64.58 30.72
CA GLN A 381 -23.80 66.01 30.47
C GLN A 381 -24.98 66.83 31.02
N ASP A 382 -26.21 66.36 30.83
CA ASP A 382 -27.41 67.02 31.36
C ASP A 382 -27.43 67.06 32.90
N GLN A 383 -27.06 65.95 33.54
CA GLN A 383 -26.99 65.86 35.00
C GLN A 383 -25.96 66.84 35.59
N VAL A 384 -24.79 66.97 34.96
CA VAL A 384 -23.74 67.90 35.38
C VAL A 384 -24.18 69.35 35.26
N ILE A 385 -24.86 69.70 34.15
CA ILE A 385 -25.41 71.04 33.94
C ILE A 385 -26.45 71.38 35.01
N GLU A 386 -27.33 70.43 35.37
CA GLU A 386 -28.35 70.65 36.38
C GLU A 386 -27.75 70.87 37.79
N LEU A 387 -26.75 70.07 38.17
CA LEU A 387 -26.04 70.23 39.45
C LEU A 387 -25.34 71.59 39.54
N ALA A 388 -24.76 72.07 38.43
CA ALA A 388 -24.17 73.41 38.37
C ALA A 388 -25.22 74.52 38.59
N ARG A 389 -26.40 74.40 37.96
CA ARG A 389 -27.49 75.38 38.10
C ARG A 389 -28.01 75.48 39.53
N LYS A 390 -28.04 74.36 40.25
CA LYS A 390 -28.45 74.27 41.65
C LYS A 390 -27.35 74.67 42.64
N ASN A 391 -26.12 74.91 42.16
CA ASN A 391 -24.93 75.15 42.98
C ASN A 391 -24.72 74.03 44.02
N ASP A 392 -24.93 72.77 43.60
CA ASP A 392 -24.84 71.60 44.46
C ASP A 392 -23.37 71.31 44.84
N PRO A 393 -23.04 71.02 46.11
CA PRO A 393 -21.67 70.69 46.53
C PRO A 393 -21.04 69.51 45.78
N SER A 394 -21.87 68.60 45.26
CA SER A 394 -21.45 67.40 44.54
C SER A 394 -21.09 67.68 43.07
N PHE A 395 -21.38 68.89 42.56
CA PHE A 395 -21.18 69.28 41.16
C PHE A 395 -19.76 68.97 40.66
N LEU A 396 -18.72 69.32 41.43
CA LEU A 396 -17.34 69.11 40.99
C LEU A 396 -16.97 67.63 40.88
N ALA A 397 -17.50 66.78 41.76
CA ALA A 397 -17.25 65.34 41.71
C ALA A 397 -17.88 64.72 40.45
N VAL A 398 -19.14 65.04 40.17
CA VAL A 398 -19.85 64.54 38.98
C VAL A 398 -19.28 65.14 37.69
N PHE A 399 -18.82 66.40 37.72
CA PHE A 399 -18.14 67.04 36.60
C PHE A 399 -16.83 66.32 36.23
N LYS A 400 -16.04 65.89 37.23
CA LYS A 400 -14.79 65.12 36.98
C LYS A 400 -15.07 63.78 36.30
N GLU A 401 -16.20 63.15 36.61
CA GLU A 401 -16.61 61.90 35.96
C GLU A 401 -17.08 62.12 34.52
N ALA A 402 -17.80 63.20 34.25
CA ALA A 402 -18.29 63.54 32.91
C ALA A 402 -17.22 64.13 31.98
N TYR A 403 -16.22 64.83 32.54
CA TYR A 403 -15.10 65.41 31.80
C TYR A 403 -13.74 64.93 32.36
N PRO A 404 -13.39 63.63 32.17
CA PRO A 404 -12.14 63.08 32.69
C PRO A 404 -10.92 63.82 32.15
N GLY A 405 -9.97 64.18 33.02
CA GLY A 405 -8.72 64.82 32.63
C GLY A 405 -8.77 66.36 32.59
N PHE A 406 -9.94 66.99 32.61
CA PHE A 406 -10.03 68.45 32.51
C PHE A 406 -9.43 69.15 33.75
N ILE A 407 -9.78 68.69 34.95
CA ILE A 407 -9.28 69.29 36.20
C ILE A 407 -7.78 69.07 36.35
N GLU A 408 -7.28 67.89 35.96
CA GLU A 408 -5.85 67.58 35.92
C GLU A 408 -5.10 68.53 34.99
N ARG A 409 -5.64 68.81 33.79
CA ARG A 409 -5.04 69.76 32.84
C ARG A 409 -5.09 71.20 33.34
N VAL A 410 -6.17 71.61 34.00
CA VAL A 410 -6.27 72.96 34.61
C VAL A 410 -5.25 73.13 35.75
N LEU A 411 -5.11 72.12 36.62
CA LEU A 411 -4.11 72.12 37.70
C LEU A 411 -2.67 72.03 37.19
N ALA A 412 -2.43 71.41 36.02
CA ALA A 412 -1.12 71.41 35.38
C ALA A 412 -0.69 72.82 34.92
N VAL A 413 -1.64 73.71 34.60
CA VAL A 413 -1.35 75.11 34.25
C VAL A 413 -1.10 75.96 35.49
N ASN A 414 -1.88 75.77 36.56
CA ASN A 414 -1.62 76.39 37.85
C ASN A 414 -2.02 75.45 39.00
N PRO A 415 -1.03 74.87 39.72
CA PRO A 415 -1.29 73.98 40.85
C PRO A 415 -1.90 74.65 42.09
N ASP A 416 -1.81 75.98 42.22
CA ASP A 416 -2.24 76.75 43.40
C ASP A 416 -3.74 77.14 43.35
N LEU A 417 -4.51 76.54 42.44
CA LEU A 417 -5.95 76.80 42.34
C LEU A 417 -6.72 76.12 43.46
N GLU A 418 -7.50 76.92 44.20
CA GLU A 418 -8.37 76.40 45.25
C GLU A 418 -9.59 75.66 44.67
N ASN A 419 -10.23 74.85 45.50
CA ASN A 419 -11.46 74.14 45.11
C ASN A 419 -12.56 75.08 44.57
N SER A 420 -12.65 76.30 45.11
CA SER A 420 -13.60 77.32 44.67
C SER A 420 -13.26 77.93 43.30
N ASP A 421 -12.00 77.84 42.87
CA ASP A 421 -11.53 78.23 41.54
C ASP A 421 -11.76 77.08 40.54
N LEU A 422 -11.56 75.83 40.96
CA LEU A 422 -11.83 74.64 40.15
C LEU A 422 -13.32 74.49 39.79
N ILE A 423 -14.23 74.73 40.75
CA ILE A 423 -15.68 74.79 40.49
C ILE A 423 -15.99 75.86 39.44
N PHE A 424 -15.32 77.01 39.53
CA PHE A 424 -15.54 78.12 38.62
C PHE A 424 -14.98 77.83 37.22
N CYS A 425 -13.82 77.19 37.10
CA CYS A 425 -13.29 76.65 35.83
C CYS A 425 -14.25 75.64 35.20
N ALA A 426 -14.81 74.72 36.00
CA ALA A 426 -15.80 73.74 35.53
C ALA A 426 -17.08 74.42 35.01
N MET A 427 -17.60 75.43 35.71
CA MET A 427 -18.75 76.22 35.23
C MET A 427 -18.45 76.98 33.94
N LEU A 428 -17.24 77.51 33.78
CA LEU A 428 -16.82 78.16 32.53
C LEU A 428 -16.62 77.15 31.40
N LYS A 429 -16.15 75.93 31.68
CA LYS A 429 -16.04 74.85 30.70
C LYS A 429 -17.40 74.39 30.17
N LEU A 430 -18.44 74.50 30.99
CA LEU A 430 -19.84 74.30 30.58
C LEU A 430 -20.44 75.52 29.87
N HIS A 431 -19.62 76.52 29.53
CA HIS A 431 -20.02 77.74 28.82
C HIS A 431 -21.05 78.62 29.55
N PHE A 432 -21.17 78.50 30.87
CA PHE A 432 -22.04 79.41 31.60
C PHE A 432 -21.50 80.85 31.56
N THR A 433 -22.40 81.78 31.29
CA THR A 433 -22.10 83.21 31.29
C THR A 433 -21.88 83.72 32.71
N SER A 434 -21.13 84.81 32.87
CA SER A 434 -20.93 85.43 34.19
C SER A 434 -22.26 85.85 34.85
N LYS A 435 -23.32 86.10 34.07
CA LYS A 435 -24.66 86.44 34.56
C LYS A 435 -25.38 85.20 35.11
N GLU A 436 -25.25 84.06 34.45
CA GLU A 436 -25.84 82.79 34.90
C GLU A 436 -25.14 82.26 36.13
N ILE A 437 -23.80 82.26 36.16
CA ILE A 437 -23.04 81.81 37.34
C ILE A 437 -23.36 82.69 38.55
N ALA A 438 -23.53 83.99 38.36
CA ALA A 438 -23.99 84.92 39.39
C ALA A 438 -25.39 84.54 39.93
N GLY A 439 -26.30 84.15 39.04
CA GLY A 439 -27.63 83.64 39.39
C GLY A 439 -27.57 82.33 40.19
N TYR A 440 -26.76 81.36 39.75
CA TYR A 440 -26.63 80.06 40.41
C TYR A 440 -25.98 80.17 41.80
N THR A 441 -24.97 81.03 41.92
CA THR A 441 -24.21 81.21 43.17
C THR A 441 -24.77 82.29 44.09
N SER A 442 -25.85 82.98 43.70
CA SER A 442 -26.45 84.11 44.43
C SER A 442 -25.45 85.24 44.76
N VAL A 443 -24.55 85.53 43.82
CA VAL A 443 -23.51 86.56 43.94
C VAL A 443 -23.76 87.67 42.90
N GLN A 444 -23.35 88.91 43.19
CA GLN A 444 -23.48 90.00 42.21
C GLN A 444 -22.69 89.72 40.92
N PRO A 445 -23.25 89.98 39.72
CA PRO A 445 -22.58 89.75 38.44
C PRO A 445 -21.20 90.40 38.33
N ARG A 446 -21.03 91.59 38.91
CA ARG A 446 -19.75 92.32 38.94
C ARG A 446 -18.66 91.55 39.69
N SER A 447 -19.01 90.84 40.76
CA SER A 447 -18.09 90.02 41.55
C SER A 447 -17.66 88.77 40.78
N ILE A 448 -18.56 88.15 40.02
CA ILE A 448 -18.23 87.01 39.14
C ILE A 448 -17.32 87.45 37.97
N GLN A 449 -17.55 88.62 37.38
CA GLN A 449 -16.67 89.18 36.35
C GLN A 449 -15.26 89.47 36.90
N GLN A 450 -15.16 90.03 38.11
CA GLN A 450 -13.88 90.21 38.78
C GLN A 450 -13.20 88.88 39.10
N LYS A 451 -13.96 87.85 39.52
CA LYS A 451 -13.44 86.49 39.73
C LYS A 451 -12.92 85.89 38.42
N LYS A 452 -13.63 86.05 37.30
CA LYS A 452 -13.18 85.66 35.94
C LYS A 452 -11.89 86.36 35.53
N TYR A 453 -11.76 87.66 35.80
CA TYR A 453 -10.53 88.41 35.53
C TYR A 453 -9.34 87.92 36.38
N ARG A 454 -9.56 87.66 37.68
CA ARG A 454 -8.52 87.11 38.57
C ARG A 454 -8.11 85.71 38.13
N LEU A 455 -9.07 84.86 37.80
CA LEU A 455 -8.81 83.51 37.31
C LEU A 455 -8.00 83.53 36.01
N ARG A 456 -8.33 84.44 35.08
CA ARG A 456 -7.59 84.65 33.84
C ARG A 456 -6.10 84.97 34.09
N LYS A 457 -5.81 85.80 35.08
CA LYS A 457 -4.43 86.09 35.51
C LYS A 457 -3.76 84.89 36.17
N LYS A 458 -4.46 84.17 37.06
CA LYS A 458 -3.92 82.96 37.71
C LYS A 458 -3.55 81.89 36.68
N LEU A 459 -4.31 81.76 35.60
CA LEU A 459 -4.08 80.79 34.52
C LEU A 459 -3.20 81.32 33.38
N ASN A 460 -2.64 82.54 33.51
CA ASN A 460 -1.82 83.20 32.47
C ASN A 460 -2.46 83.22 31.07
N ILE A 461 -3.78 83.40 30.99
CA ILE A 461 -4.48 83.39 29.69
C ILE A 461 -4.18 84.71 28.95
N PRO A 462 -3.58 84.68 27.74
CA PRO A 462 -3.20 85.88 26.99
C PRO A 462 -4.39 86.77 26.66
N THR A 463 -4.19 88.09 26.62
CA THR A 463 -5.24 89.11 26.40
C THR A 463 -6.09 88.85 25.15
N GLU A 464 -5.49 88.32 24.09
CA GLU A 464 -6.13 88.04 22.80
C GLU A 464 -6.96 86.74 22.78
N THR A 465 -6.79 85.85 23.77
CA THR A 465 -7.47 84.55 23.80
C THR A 465 -8.76 84.65 24.60
N ASP A 466 -9.90 84.26 24.04
CA ASP A 466 -11.16 84.20 24.80
C ASP A 466 -11.07 83.12 25.91
N THR A 467 -11.67 83.42 27.07
CA THR A 467 -11.57 82.54 28.24
C THR A 467 -12.28 81.21 28.03
N TYR A 468 -13.40 81.17 27.30
CA TYR A 468 -14.13 79.94 27.02
C TYR A 468 -13.37 79.08 26.00
N GLN A 469 -12.84 79.71 24.95
CA GLN A 469 -11.98 79.03 23.97
C GLN A 469 -10.74 78.40 24.60
N PHE A 470 -10.14 79.06 25.59
CA PHE A 470 -9.03 78.48 26.36
C PHE A 470 -9.45 77.17 27.07
N PHE A 471 -10.59 77.15 27.75
CA PHE A 471 -11.10 75.94 28.40
C PHE A 471 -11.55 74.86 27.40
N ASP A 472 -11.97 75.24 26.19
CA ASP A 472 -12.23 74.30 25.09
C ASP A 472 -10.97 73.64 24.56
N SER A 473 -9.85 74.36 24.50
CA SER A 473 -8.56 73.80 24.11
C SER A 473 -7.95 72.85 25.14
N LEU A 474 -8.40 72.91 26.40
CA LEU A 474 -8.04 72.00 27.49
C LEU A 474 -8.94 70.76 27.56
N ALA A 475 -9.64 70.39 26.46
CA ALA A 475 -10.50 69.21 26.36
C ALA A 475 -9.72 67.91 26.19
#